data_AF-A0A9E5RHS9-F1
#
_entry.id   AF-A0A9E5RHS9-F1
#
_cell.length_a   1.000
_cell.length_b   1.000
_cell.length_c   1.000
_cell.angle_alpha   90.00
_cell.angle_beta   90.00
_cell.angle_gamma   90.00
#
_symmetry.space_group_name_H-M   'P 1'
#
loop_
_entity.id
_entity.type
_entity.pdbx_description
1 polymer ?
#
loop_
_entity_poly.entity_id
_entity_poly.type
_entity_poly.pdbx_seq_one_letter_code
_entity_poly.pdbx_strand_id
1 'polypeptide(L)'
;MSKILWKSLLVTPAVLGAALAVSTPAIATEAQTSSESEALGAEVLAVEPEVSTLDLVELEPAVEPVAEVEVPVELAQVPVEQPAPVAAPANTMTTVDSLEQIMEYSSEGSDNSLNQVTSISQLSDVQPTDWAFQALQSLVERYGVIAGYPDGTYRGNRAMTRFEFAAGLNAALDRVNELIAAGLADAVSREDLATLQRLQEEFAAELATLRGRVDALEARTAELEANQFSTTTKLRGETIFNVAGVLDEDEAFDSQITFGYRVRLNFDTSFTGEDRLRTRFQVRNIENFDSDPIGFSFSGDSDGVFELDDLVYTFPLGERVEIAIAATGFAVDDFVASTISPLDSSGQGSLSDFGFPRQYAFNTGSGAGAGAIIQLTDNLSLDGGYVADDANSPDAGSGLFNGPYSAIGQLTWLSDAFDAAITYVHSYDPAFGSDNAAANTYGGQVNFRLIPGIEIGGGIAYTDIAGVPGDAESWSYQGTLAFPDLGGEGNLLGILAGVPTYTAVPGTDIETSFLVEGFYRYRLTDNISITPGVIWIEDPLGDDTDSTIIGALRTTFTF
;
A
#
# COMPACT_ATOMS: atom_id res chain seq x y z
N MET A 1 2.12 39.24 -20.93
CA MET A 1 1.64 38.42 -22.05
C MET A 1 0.13 38.28 -21.97
N SER A 2 -0.48 38.10 -23.14
CA SER A 2 -1.86 38.44 -23.48
C SER A 2 -2.95 37.63 -22.78
N LYS A 3 -4.09 38.28 -22.50
CA LYS A 3 -5.39 37.72 -22.05
C LYS A 3 -6.01 36.66 -22.99
N ILE A 4 -5.26 36.17 -23.97
CA ILE A 4 -5.63 35.11 -24.91
C ILE A 4 -5.32 33.72 -24.32
N LEU A 5 -4.30 33.60 -23.45
CA LEU A 5 -3.90 32.33 -22.81
C LEU A 5 -4.90 31.80 -21.78
N TRP A 6 -5.77 32.67 -21.24
CA TRP A 6 -6.77 32.26 -20.24
C TRP A 6 -8.07 31.76 -20.87
N LYS A 7 -8.29 32.01 -22.17
CA LYS A 7 -9.46 31.48 -22.89
C LYS A 7 -9.20 30.13 -23.57
N SER A 8 -7.94 29.70 -23.72
CA SER A 8 -7.59 28.35 -24.19
C SER A 8 -7.69 27.29 -23.10
N LEU A 9 -7.67 27.67 -21.81
CA LEU A 9 -7.73 26.73 -20.68
C LEU A 9 -9.15 26.29 -20.30
N LEU A 10 -10.20 26.92 -20.85
CA LEU A 10 -11.60 26.67 -20.52
C LEU A 10 -12.34 25.77 -21.53
N VAL A 11 -11.65 25.23 -22.53
CA VAL A 11 -12.23 24.31 -23.55
C VAL A 11 -11.85 22.84 -23.30
N THR A 12 -11.04 22.56 -22.27
CA THR A 12 -10.51 21.23 -21.98
C THR A 12 -11.34 20.47 -20.91
N PRO A 13 -12.65 20.31 -21.12
CA PRO A 13 -13.27 19.01 -20.80
C PRO A 13 -14.02 18.38 -21.99
N ALA A 14 -14.09 19.05 -23.15
CA ALA A 14 -14.90 18.58 -24.28
C ALA A 14 -14.11 17.81 -25.37
N VAL A 15 -12.78 17.74 -25.27
CA VAL A 15 -11.93 17.07 -26.28
C VAL A 15 -11.49 15.67 -25.86
N LEU A 16 -11.65 15.29 -24.58
CA LEU A 16 -11.32 13.94 -24.11
C LEU A 16 -12.44 12.90 -24.38
N GLY A 17 -13.65 13.35 -24.74
CA GLY A 17 -14.82 12.49 -24.99
C GLY A 17 -15.05 12.11 -26.46
N ALA A 18 -14.21 12.56 -27.40
CA ALA A 18 -14.42 12.37 -28.84
C ALA A 18 -13.32 11.54 -29.54
N ALA A 19 -12.43 10.89 -28.79
CA ALA A 19 -11.39 10.00 -29.35
C ALA A 19 -11.76 8.51 -29.34
N LEU A 20 -12.97 8.14 -28.88
CA LEU A 20 -13.40 6.73 -28.73
C LEU A 20 -14.47 6.26 -29.74
N ALA A 21 -14.76 7.04 -30.79
CA ALA A 21 -15.67 6.60 -31.85
C ALA A 21 -15.37 7.29 -33.18
N VAL A 22 -14.42 6.76 -33.95
CA VAL A 22 -14.44 6.59 -35.43
C VAL A 22 -13.22 5.74 -35.79
N SER A 23 -13.37 4.42 -35.87
CA SER A 23 -12.48 3.59 -36.67
C SER A 23 -13.25 3.22 -37.95
N THR A 24 -12.71 3.63 -39.09
CA THR A 24 -13.09 3.09 -40.40
C THR A 24 -11.85 2.38 -40.95
N PRO A 25 -11.98 1.21 -41.60
CA PRO A 25 -10.82 0.47 -42.07
C PRO A 25 -10.28 1.15 -43.33
N ALA A 26 -9.02 1.57 -43.30
CA ALA A 26 -8.29 2.00 -44.48
C ALA A 26 -7.73 0.76 -45.20
N ILE A 27 -7.98 0.73 -46.51
CA ILE A 27 -7.60 -0.30 -47.47
C ILE A 27 -6.08 -0.26 -47.68
N ALA A 28 -5.43 -1.41 -47.51
CA ALA A 28 -4.02 -1.63 -47.83
C ALA A 28 -3.79 -1.61 -49.36
N THR A 29 -2.72 -0.94 -49.78
CA THR A 29 -2.16 -0.97 -51.14
C THR A 29 -0.93 -1.87 -51.15
N GLU A 30 -0.88 -2.77 -52.14
CA GLU A 30 0.16 -3.81 -52.31
C GLU A 30 1.56 -3.23 -52.54
N ALA A 31 2.56 -3.80 -51.85
CA ALA A 31 3.97 -3.65 -52.16
C ALA A 31 4.43 -4.83 -53.03
N GLN A 32 5.08 -4.51 -54.16
CA GLN A 32 5.70 -5.46 -55.08
C GLN A 32 6.97 -6.05 -54.46
N THR A 33 7.06 -7.38 -54.40
CA THR A 33 8.31 -8.11 -54.18
C THR A 33 8.88 -8.58 -55.51
N SER A 34 10.11 -8.15 -55.81
CA SER A 34 10.97 -8.76 -56.84
C SER A 34 11.93 -9.72 -56.15
N SER A 35 11.81 -11.02 -56.43
CA SER A 35 12.84 -12.00 -56.14
C SER A 35 13.30 -12.64 -57.46
N GLU A 36 14.58 -12.46 -57.78
CA GLU A 36 15.32 -13.33 -58.69
C GLU A 36 15.81 -14.55 -57.90
N SER A 37 15.50 -15.75 -58.40
CA SER A 37 16.23 -16.98 -58.10
C SER A 37 15.99 -17.98 -59.23
N GLU A 38 17.07 -18.60 -59.67
CA GLU A 38 17.23 -19.38 -60.89
C GLU A 38 16.55 -20.76 -60.88
N ALA A 39 16.35 -21.24 -62.11
CA ALA A 39 15.66 -22.44 -62.54
C ALA A 39 16.21 -23.77 -62.02
N LEU A 40 15.32 -24.79 -61.94
CA LEU A 40 15.51 -26.12 -62.56
C LEU A 40 14.25 -27.01 -62.42
N GLY A 41 13.84 -27.66 -63.52
CA GLY A 41 13.20 -28.98 -63.50
C GLY A 41 11.71 -29.03 -63.85
N ALA A 42 11.40 -29.51 -65.05
CA ALA A 42 10.06 -29.66 -65.61
C ALA A 42 9.37 -30.99 -65.22
N GLU A 43 8.05 -30.96 -65.04
CA GLU A 43 7.14 -31.98 -65.60
C GLU A 43 5.71 -31.42 -65.70
N VAL A 44 5.18 -31.37 -66.93
CA VAL A 44 3.82 -30.92 -67.26
C VAL A 44 3.00 -32.17 -67.58
N LEU A 45 1.97 -32.42 -66.77
CA LEU A 45 0.85 -33.29 -67.15
C LEU A 45 -0.44 -32.47 -67.11
N ALA A 46 -1.01 -32.28 -68.29
CA ALA A 46 -2.26 -31.57 -68.53
C ALA A 46 -3.46 -32.43 -68.11
N VAL A 47 -4.36 -31.84 -67.32
CA VAL A 47 -5.77 -32.25 -67.21
C VAL A 47 -6.60 -30.97 -67.23
N GLU A 48 -7.44 -30.83 -68.25
CA GLU A 48 -8.43 -29.76 -68.42
C GLU A 48 -9.53 -29.88 -67.36
N PRO A 49 -10.04 -28.78 -66.77
CA PRO A 49 -11.30 -28.84 -66.03
C PRO A 49 -12.48 -28.41 -66.91
N GLU A 50 -13.49 -29.28 -66.96
CA GLU A 50 -14.83 -28.96 -67.47
C GLU A 50 -15.47 -27.82 -66.66
N VAL A 51 -16.03 -26.85 -67.39
CA VAL A 51 -16.78 -25.72 -66.86
C VAL A 51 -18.22 -26.15 -66.60
N SER A 52 -18.66 -26.11 -65.33
CA SER A 52 -20.08 -26.10 -64.97
C SER A 52 -20.43 -24.75 -64.36
N THR A 53 -21.32 -24.06 -65.06
CA THR A 53 -21.93 -22.78 -64.70
C THR A 53 -22.82 -22.93 -63.47
N LEU A 54 -22.57 -22.16 -62.41
CA LEU A 54 -23.53 -21.96 -61.33
C LEU A 54 -24.03 -20.51 -61.34
N ASP A 55 -25.35 -20.42 -61.42
CA ASP A 55 -26.17 -19.23 -61.39
C ASP A 55 -25.96 -18.40 -60.12
N LEU A 56 -26.05 -17.09 -60.29
CA LEU A 56 -26.14 -16.08 -59.24
C LEU A 56 -27.43 -16.29 -58.43
N VAL A 57 -27.29 -16.64 -57.15
CA VAL A 57 -28.35 -16.50 -56.16
C VAL A 57 -27.94 -15.41 -55.16
N GLU A 58 -28.76 -14.37 -55.13
CA GLU A 58 -28.79 -13.30 -54.14
C GLU A 58 -29.06 -13.90 -52.75
N LEU A 59 -28.10 -13.79 -51.83
CA LEU A 59 -28.28 -14.20 -50.43
C LEU A 59 -28.72 -12.99 -49.61
N GLU A 60 -30.00 -12.94 -49.30
CA GLU A 60 -30.55 -12.14 -48.20
C GLU A 60 -29.93 -12.58 -46.86
N PRO A 61 -29.76 -11.67 -45.88
CA PRO A 61 -29.31 -12.08 -44.55
C PRO A 61 -30.43 -12.85 -43.85
N ALA A 62 -30.26 -14.17 -43.73
CA ALA A 62 -31.11 -15.02 -42.91
C ALA A 62 -30.87 -14.70 -41.42
N VAL A 63 -31.75 -13.90 -40.85
CA VAL A 63 -32.01 -13.88 -39.40
C VAL A 63 -33.00 -15.01 -39.13
N GLU A 64 -32.51 -16.18 -38.74
CA GLU A 64 -33.35 -17.17 -38.06
C GLU A 64 -33.31 -16.92 -36.55
N PRO A 65 -34.46 -16.98 -35.85
CA PRO A 65 -34.54 -16.71 -34.43
C PRO A 65 -33.87 -17.84 -33.65
N VAL A 66 -33.02 -17.49 -32.70
CA VAL A 66 -32.56 -18.45 -31.69
C VAL A 66 -33.79 -18.96 -30.96
N ALA A 67 -34.12 -20.23 -31.15
CA ALA A 67 -35.15 -20.93 -30.41
C ALA A 67 -34.79 -20.90 -28.92
N GLU A 68 -35.72 -20.39 -28.11
CA GLU A 68 -35.71 -20.53 -26.66
C GLU A 68 -35.69 -22.03 -26.33
N VAL A 69 -34.53 -22.52 -25.89
CA VAL A 69 -34.44 -23.83 -25.23
C VAL A 69 -35.00 -23.64 -23.84
N GLU A 70 -36.31 -23.84 -23.68
CA GLU A 70 -36.92 -24.06 -22.37
C GLU A 70 -36.41 -25.39 -21.82
N VAL A 71 -35.31 -25.33 -21.06
CA VAL A 71 -34.95 -26.41 -20.15
C VAL A 71 -35.99 -26.38 -19.01
N PRO A 72 -36.80 -27.42 -18.79
CA PRO A 72 -37.65 -27.44 -17.62
C PRO A 72 -36.76 -27.58 -16.40
N VAL A 73 -36.60 -26.48 -15.66
CA VAL A 73 -36.08 -26.54 -14.30
C VAL A 73 -37.21 -27.12 -13.45
N GLU A 74 -37.25 -28.45 -13.36
CA GLU A 74 -37.92 -29.10 -12.25
C GLU A 74 -37.13 -28.74 -10.99
N LEU A 75 -37.64 -27.74 -10.27
CA LEU A 75 -37.17 -27.37 -8.94
C LEU A 75 -37.39 -28.57 -8.03
N ALA A 76 -36.41 -29.46 -7.95
CA ALA A 76 -36.29 -30.37 -6.84
C ALA A 76 -36.26 -29.52 -5.56
N GLN A 77 -37.40 -29.47 -4.86
CA GLN A 77 -37.50 -28.95 -3.52
C GLN A 77 -36.69 -29.87 -2.62
N VAL A 78 -35.39 -29.61 -2.50
CA VAL A 78 -34.62 -30.08 -1.37
C VAL A 78 -35.30 -29.47 -0.14
N PRO A 79 -35.78 -30.27 0.82
CA PRO A 79 -36.33 -29.72 2.04
C PRO A 79 -35.23 -28.92 2.72
N VAL A 80 -35.43 -27.61 2.83
CA VAL A 80 -34.67 -26.79 3.76
C VAL A 80 -35.13 -27.24 5.14
N GLU A 81 -34.40 -28.19 5.73
CA GLU A 81 -34.52 -28.43 7.15
C GLU A 81 -33.98 -27.16 7.84
N GLN A 82 -34.93 -26.38 8.37
CA GLN A 82 -34.65 -25.20 9.15
C GLN A 82 -33.69 -25.60 10.28
N PRO A 83 -32.51 -24.98 10.40
CA PRO A 83 -31.62 -25.31 11.51
C PRO A 83 -32.38 -25.00 12.80
N ALA A 84 -32.46 -26.00 13.69
CA ALA A 84 -32.93 -25.78 15.05
C ALA A 84 -32.10 -24.63 15.66
N PRO A 85 -32.73 -23.71 16.41
CA PRO A 85 -32.02 -22.56 16.96
C PRO A 85 -30.95 -23.06 17.93
N VAL A 86 -29.67 -22.87 17.58
CA VAL A 86 -28.57 -23.06 18.52
C VAL A 86 -28.60 -21.89 19.48
N ALA A 87 -28.82 -22.21 20.75
CA ALA A 87 -28.85 -21.28 21.87
C ALA A 87 -27.55 -20.47 21.96
N ALA A 88 -27.70 -19.14 21.99
CA ALA A 88 -26.66 -18.25 22.49
C ALA A 88 -26.41 -18.53 23.99
N PRO A 89 -25.18 -18.31 24.51
CA PRO A 89 -24.94 -18.37 25.95
C PRO A 89 -25.86 -17.37 26.66
N ALA A 90 -26.55 -17.86 27.69
CA ALA A 90 -27.46 -17.07 28.51
C ALA A 90 -26.69 -15.96 29.24
N ASN A 91 -26.80 -14.73 28.74
CA ASN A 91 -26.62 -13.54 29.56
C ASN A 91 -27.96 -13.23 30.24
N THR A 92 -28.03 -13.54 31.52
CA THR A 92 -29.12 -13.19 32.42
C THR A 92 -29.19 -11.67 32.56
N MET A 93 -29.97 -11.00 31.69
CA MET A 93 -30.47 -9.66 31.96
C MET A 93 -31.84 -9.77 32.61
N THR A 94 -31.85 -9.57 33.92
CA THR A 94 -33.02 -9.36 34.76
C THR A 94 -33.80 -8.16 34.21
N THR A 95 -34.85 -8.41 33.43
CA THR A 95 -35.89 -7.40 33.19
C THR A 95 -36.64 -7.21 34.50
N VAL A 96 -36.34 -6.10 35.17
CA VAL A 96 -36.98 -5.72 36.42
C VAL A 96 -38.38 -5.20 36.08
N ASP A 97 -39.42 -5.96 36.43
CA ASP A 97 -40.83 -5.57 36.56
C ASP A 97 -41.01 -4.44 37.59
N SER A 98 -40.36 -3.29 37.39
CA SER A 98 -40.26 -2.24 38.42
C SER A 98 -41.15 -1.03 38.18
N LEU A 99 -41.68 -0.79 36.99
CA LEU A 99 -42.45 0.45 36.77
C LEU A 99 -43.91 0.37 37.23
N GLU A 100 -44.57 -0.80 37.12
CA GLU A 100 -45.93 -1.00 37.63
C GLU A 100 -45.93 -1.25 39.14
N GLN A 101 -44.93 -1.95 39.68
CA GLN A 101 -44.77 -2.16 41.12
C GLN A 101 -44.41 -0.87 41.89
N ILE A 102 -43.65 0.06 41.28
CA ILE A 102 -43.32 1.36 41.90
C ILE A 102 -44.53 2.31 41.92
N MET A 103 -45.43 2.26 40.92
CA MET A 103 -46.64 3.08 40.93
C MET A 103 -47.63 2.61 42.01
N GLU A 104 -47.71 1.31 42.31
CA GLU A 104 -48.59 0.76 43.34
C GLU A 104 -48.15 1.14 44.78
N TYR A 105 -46.83 1.26 45.03
CA TYR A 105 -46.30 1.77 46.31
C TYR A 105 -46.45 3.28 46.49
N SER A 106 -46.53 4.06 45.42
CA SER A 106 -46.68 5.51 45.48
C SER A 106 -48.09 5.97 45.87
N SER A 107 -49.08 5.08 45.80
CA SER A 107 -50.50 5.38 46.08
C SER A 107 -51.02 4.94 47.46
N GLU A 108 -50.23 4.22 48.28
CA GLU A 108 -50.63 3.79 49.64
C GLU A 108 -50.24 4.78 50.76
N GLY A 109 -50.15 6.08 50.46
CA GLY A 109 -49.75 7.10 51.45
C GLY A 109 -50.70 8.27 51.61
N SER A 110 -51.75 8.35 50.78
CA SER A 110 -52.62 9.53 50.74
C SER A 110 -53.96 9.28 51.43
N ASP A 111 -53.93 9.05 52.75
CA ASP A 111 -55.06 9.44 53.60
C ASP A 111 -54.70 9.58 55.09
N ASN A 112 -54.80 10.83 55.55
CA ASN A 112 -55.11 11.28 56.90
C ASN A 112 -54.17 10.94 58.07
N SER A 113 -53.40 11.95 58.49
CA SER A 113 -53.66 12.73 59.73
C SER A 113 -52.36 13.20 60.36
N LEU A 114 -52.30 14.49 60.65
CA LEU A 114 -51.29 15.19 61.44
C LEU A 114 -51.05 14.49 62.80
N ASN A 115 -50.20 13.47 62.85
CA ASN A 115 -49.76 12.86 64.09
C ASN A 115 -48.55 13.63 64.63
N GLN A 116 -48.90 14.61 65.45
CA GLN A 116 -48.12 15.26 66.49
C GLN A 116 -46.85 14.46 66.88
N VAL A 117 -45.67 15.06 66.68
CA VAL A 117 -44.38 14.49 67.07
C VAL A 117 -44.38 14.26 68.58
N THR A 118 -44.41 13.00 68.96
CA THR A 118 -44.23 12.52 70.33
C THR A 118 -42.83 12.93 70.80
N SER A 119 -42.71 13.92 71.71
CA SER A 119 -41.40 14.28 72.30
C SER A 119 -40.82 13.04 72.97
N ILE A 120 -39.49 12.89 72.96
CA ILE A 120 -38.83 11.69 73.51
C ILE A 120 -39.17 11.40 74.96
N SER A 121 -39.56 12.42 75.73
CA SER A 121 -40.07 12.22 77.10
C SER A 121 -41.38 11.42 77.18
N GLN A 122 -42.05 11.17 76.06
CA GLN A 122 -43.29 10.41 75.95
C GLN A 122 -43.06 8.96 75.49
N LEU A 123 -41.82 8.59 75.15
CA LEU A 123 -41.47 7.19 74.89
C LEU A 123 -41.33 6.45 76.21
N SER A 124 -42.13 5.41 76.41
CA SER A 124 -42.24 4.70 77.68
C SER A 124 -41.02 3.83 78.02
N ASP A 125 -40.17 3.55 77.04
CA ASP A 125 -39.05 2.61 77.11
C ASP A 125 -37.67 3.26 76.93
N VAL A 126 -37.60 4.59 76.93
CA VAL A 126 -36.33 5.34 76.85
C VAL A 126 -36.21 6.28 78.05
N GLN A 127 -35.20 6.07 78.88
CA GLN A 127 -34.94 6.89 80.07
C GLN A 127 -33.84 7.93 79.82
N PRO A 128 -33.86 9.10 80.50
CA PRO A 128 -32.80 10.11 80.39
C PRO A 128 -31.38 9.61 80.73
N THR A 129 -31.27 8.50 81.45
CA THR A 129 -30.01 7.84 81.80
C THR A 129 -29.48 6.90 80.71
N ASP A 130 -30.28 6.59 79.69
CA ASP A 130 -29.88 5.67 78.62
C ASP A 130 -28.85 6.32 77.69
N TRP A 131 -27.84 5.56 77.30
CA TRP A 131 -26.75 6.04 76.44
C TRP A 131 -27.25 6.61 75.09
N ALA A 132 -28.38 6.09 74.57
CA ALA A 132 -28.96 6.50 73.30
C ALA A 132 -29.88 7.74 73.41
N PHE A 133 -30.22 8.20 74.62
CA PHE A 133 -31.21 9.26 74.82
C PHE A 133 -30.83 10.56 74.09
N GLN A 134 -29.58 11.01 74.18
CA GLN A 134 -29.12 12.24 73.52
C GLN A 134 -29.13 12.14 71.98
N ALA A 135 -28.80 10.96 71.45
CA ALA A 135 -28.79 10.71 70.02
C ALA A 135 -30.22 10.71 69.46
N LEU A 136 -31.13 10.02 70.16
CA LEU A 136 -32.55 10.04 69.83
C LEU A 136 -33.12 11.45 69.96
N GLN A 137 -32.78 12.19 71.02
CA GLN A 137 -33.26 13.56 71.23
C GLN A 137 -32.95 14.46 70.05
N SER A 138 -31.73 14.37 69.55
CA SER A 138 -31.32 15.10 68.36
C SER A 138 -32.12 14.67 67.12
N LEU A 139 -32.32 13.37 66.91
CA LEU A 139 -33.04 12.86 65.75
C LEU A 139 -34.52 13.25 65.73
N VAL A 140 -35.20 13.25 66.88
CA VAL A 140 -36.63 13.56 66.98
C VAL A 140 -36.88 15.05 67.06
N GLU A 141 -36.17 15.77 67.94
CA GLU A 141 -36.48 17.18 68.22
C GLU A 141 -35.79 18.15 67.26
N ARG A 142 -34.56 17.84 66.82
CA ARG A 142 -33.80 18.73 65.92
C ARG A 142 -34.00 18.41 64.45
N TYR A 143 -34.02 17.13 64.09
CA TYR A 143 -34.11 16.71 62.69
C TYR A 143 -35.50 16.23 62.28
N GLY A 144 -36.37 15.85 63.23
CA GLY A 144 -37.74 15.41 62.96
C GLY A 144 -37.84 14.06 62.24
N VAL A 145 -36.84 13.19 62.42
CA VAL A 145 -36.63 11.99 61.59
C VAL A 145 -37.35 10.74 62.12
N ILE A 146 -37.56 10.64 63.43
CA ILE A 146 -38.11 9.44 64.07
C ILE A 146 -39.20 9.87 65.06
N ALA A 147 -40.36 9.19 65.08
CA ALA A 147 -41.45 9.46 66.04
C ALA A 147 -41.65 8.33 67.08
N GLY A 148 -40.89 7.24 66.97
CA GLY A 148 -41.13 5.99 67.69
C GLY A 148 -42.23 5.14 67.03
N TYR A 149 -42.54 3.99 67.63
CA TYR A 149 -43.66 3.14 67.19
C TYR A 149 -45.00 3.74 67.64
N PRO A 150 -46.13 3.40 66.96
CA PRO A 150 -47.46 3.91 67.31
C PRO A 150 -47.92 3.60 68.74
N ASP A 151 -47.28 2.65 69.41
CA ASP A 151 -47.53 2.26 70.80
C ASP A 151 -46.74 3.11 71.83
N GLY A 152 -46.01 4.14 71.39
CA GLY A 152 -45.23 5.02 72.26
C GLY A 152 -43.95 4.37 72.80
N THR A 153 -43.37 3.43 72.03
CA THR A 153 -42.08 2.78 72.36
C THR A 153 -41.05 2.99 71.25
N TYR A 154 -39.75 2.90 71.57
CA TYR A 154 -38.64 2.88 70.59
C TYR A 154 -38.15 1.45 70.29
N ARG A 155 -38.36 0.53 71.22
CA ARG A 155 -37.99 -0.90 71.18
C ARG A 155 -36.48 -1.14 70.98
N GLY A 156 -35.64 -0.36 71.67
CA GLY A 156 -34.18 -0.45 71.58
C GLY A 156 -33.55 -1.75 72.10
N ASN A 157 -34.28 -2.53 72.91
CA ASN A 157 -33.80 -3.78 73.52
C ASN A 157 -33.96 -5.03 72.64
N ARG A 158 -34.41 -4.88 71.40
CA ARG A 158 -34.50 -5.99 70.43
C ARG A 158 -33.73 -5.66 69.14
N ALA A 159 -33.28 -6.70 68.45
CA ALA A 159 -32.77 -6.54 67.09
C ALA A 159 -33.90 -6.06 66.17
N MET A 160 -33.60 -5.03 65.37
CA MET A 160 -34.49 -4.49 64.35
C MET A 160 -34.48 -5.39 63.11
N THR A 161 -35.63 -5.55 62.45
CA THR A 161 -35.67 -6.26 61.15
C THR A 161 -35.10 -5.38 60.02
N ARG A 162 -34.61 -6.00 58.94
CA ARG A 162 -34.12 -5.27 57.76
C ARG A 162 -35.18 -4.33 57.16
N PHE A 163 -36.46 -4.70 57.23
CA PHE A 163 -37.58 -3.89 56.76
C PHE A 163 -37.84 -2.67 57.64
N GLU A 164 -37.79 -2.84 58.96
CA GLU A 164 -37.93 -1.71 59.90
C GLU A 164 -36.76 -0.71 59.77
N PHE A 165 -35.55 -1.21 59.54
CA PHE A 165 -34.40 -0.36 59.28
C PHE A 165 -34.54 0.41 57.95
N ALA A 166 -34.99 -0.26 56.89
CA ALA A 166 -35.21 0.38 55.59
C ALA A 166 -36.29 1.48 55.66
N ALA A 167 -37.39 1.24 56.39
CA ALA A 167 -38.43 2.25 56.57
C ALA A 167 -37.94 3.48 57.36
N GLY A 168 -37.17 3.26 58.44
CA GLY A 168 -36.56 4.36 59.21
C GLY A 168 -35.52 5.14 58.40
N LEU A 169 -34.72 4.45 57.58
CA LEU A 169 -33.75 5.09 56.69
C LEU A 169 -34.45 5.90 55.59
N ASN A 170 -35.53 5.39 55.00
CA ASN A 170 -36.27 6.11 53.97
C ASN A 170 -36.86 7.41 54.52
N ALA A 171 -37.52 7.37 55.69
CA ALA A 171 -38.03 8.57 56.35
C ALA A 171 -36.91 9.58 56.69
N ALA A 172 -35.73 9.10 57.08
CA ALA A 172 -34.56 9.94 57.29
C ALA A 172 -34.07 10.60 55.99
N LEU A 173 -34.02 9.84 54.89
CA LEU A 173 -33.61 10.35 53.58
C LEU A 173 -34.62 11.35 53.02
N ASP A 174 -35.93 11.13 53.19
CA ASP A 174 -36.97 12.09 52.80
C ASP A 174 -36.81 13.41 53.56
N ARG A 175 -36.57 13.34 54.87
CA ARG A 175 -36.35 14.53 55.68
C ARG A 175 -35.03 15.24 55.35
N VAL A 176 -33.98 14.49 55.04
CA VAL A 176 -32.72 15.04 54.53
C VAL A 176 -32.94 15.71 53.18
N ASN A 177 -33.70 15.11 52.27
CA ASN A 177 -34.02 15.70 50.96
C ASN A 177 -34.86 16.96 51.10
N GLU A 178 -35.81 17.04 52.05
CA GLU A 178 -36.53 18.27 52.37
C GLU A 178 -35.62 19.36 52.93
N LEU A 179 -34.71 19.01 53.85
CA LEU A 179 -33.73 19.95 54.41
C LEU A 179 -32.67 20.38 53.39
N ILE A 180 -32.30 19.48 52.47
CA ILE A 180 -31.44 19.75 51.32
C ILE A 180 -32.18 20.64 50.34
N ALA A 181 -33.45 20.40 50.00
CA ALA A 181 -34.24 21.28 49.13
C ALA A 181 -34.45 22.68 49.76
N ALA A 182 -34.69 22.74 51.08
CA ALA A 182 -34.78 23.99 51.82
C ALA A 182 -33.41 24.70 51.97
N GLY A 183 -32.32 23.93 52.05
CA GLY A 183 -30.94 24.44 52.13
C GLY A 183 -30.31 24.78 50.76
N LEU A 184 -30.74 24.14 49.67
CA LEU A 184 -30.34 24.45 48.29
C LEU A 184 -30.96 25.73 47.78
N ALA A 185 -32.10 26.14 48.34
CA ALA A 185 -32.65 27.48 48.11
C ALA A 185 -31.71 28.59 48.62
N ASP A 186 -30.85 28.28 49.60
CA ASP A 186 -29.85 29.19 50.18
C ASP A 186 -28.40 28.89 49.72
N ALA A 187 -28.13 27.69 49.18
CA ALA A 187 -26.81 27.26 48.68
C ALA A 187 -26.56 27.56 47.19
N VAL A 188 -27.52 28.17 46.48
CA VAL A 188 -27.24 28.97 45.28
C VAL A 188 -27.25 30.43 45.72
N SER A 189 -26.16 30.87 46.33
CA SER A 189 -26.05 32.26 46.73
C SER A 189 -26.06 33.13 45.46
N ARG A 190 -26.65 34.34 45.52
CA ARG A 190 -26.54 35.32 44.41
C ARG A 190 -25.08 35.60 44.06
N GLU A 191 -24.17 35.39 45.01
CA GLU A 191 -22.74 35.55 44.85
C GLU A 191 -22.12 34.45 43.99
N ASP A 192 -22.58 33.20 44.10
CA ASP A 192 -22.18 32.10 43.21
C ASP A 192 -22.71 32.30 41.78
N LEU A 193 -23.95 32.78 41.64
CA LEU A 193 -24.51 33.17 40.34
C LEU A 193 -23.74 34.34 39.72
N ALA A 194 -23.37 35.35 40.52
CA ALA A 194 -22.55 36.47 40.07
C ALA A 194 -21.12 36.02 39.71
N THR A 195 -20.57 35.04 40.44
CA THR A 195 -19.26 34.46 40.15
C THR A 195 -19.30 33.66 38.85
N LEU A 196 -20.33 32.86 38.62
CA LEU A 196 -20.53 32.15 37.35
C LEU A 196 -20.76 33.13 36.19
N GLN A 197 -21.52 34.21 36.38
CA GLN A 197 -21.68 35.26 35.37
C GLN A 197 -20.34 35.94 35.05
N ARG A 198 -19.56 36.31 36.07
CA ARG A 198 -18.23 36.89 35.89
C ARG A 198 -17.26 35.93 35.19
N LEU A 199 -17.26 34.65 35.57
CA LEU A 199 -16.43 33.63 34.92
C LEU A 199 -16.91 33.38 33.49
N GLN A 200 -18.21 33.38 33.20
CA GLN A 200 -18.74 33.29 31.83
C GLN A 200 -18.32 34.49 30.98
N GLU A 201 -18.32 35.70 31.52
CA GLU A 201 -17.84 36.91 30.83
C GLU A 201 -16.31 36.88 30.62
N GLU A 202 -15.56 36.45 31.62
CA GLU A 202 -14.09 36.37 31.59
C GLU A 202 -13.62 35.27 30.62
N PHE A 203 -14.29 34.12 30.59
CA PHE A 203 -14.01 33.02 29.67
C PHE A 203 -14.74 33.13 28.33
N ALA A 204 -15.62 34.12 28.10
CA ALA A 204 -16.36 34.25 26.84
C ALA A 204 -15.41 34.34 25.63
N ALA A 205 -14.34 35.12 25.75
CA ALA A 205 -13.34 35.28 24.69
C ALA A 205 -12.53 33.99 24.47
N GLU A 206 -12.18 33.28 25.55
CA GLU A 206 -11.46 32.01 25.46
C GLU A 206 -12.33 30.89 24.88
N LEU A 207 -13.59 30.81 25.29
CA LEU A 207 -14.58 29.86 24.75
C LEU A 207 -14.89 30.14 23.28
N ALA A 208 -14.98 31.42 22.88
CA ALA A 208 -15.11 31.78 21.48
C ALA A 208 -13.87 31.35 20.67
N THR A 209 -12.68 31.49 21.24
CA THR A 209 -11.43 31.00 20.62
C THR A 209 -11.41 29.48 20.54
N LEU A 210 -11.82 28.78 21.59
CA LEU A 210 -11.88 27.32 21.63
C LEU A 210 -12.89 26.80 20.61
N ARG A 211 -14.08 27.42 20.53
CA ARG A 211 -15.11 27.11 19.54
C ARG A 211 -14.59 27.33 18.13
N GLY A 212 -13.94 28.47 17.86
CA GLY A 212 -13.31 28.71 16.56
C GLY A 212 -12.22 27.68 16.22
N ARG A 213 -11.46 27.19 17.20
CA ARG A 213 -10.52 26.08 17.01
C ARG A 213 -11.23 24.76 16.73
N VAL A 214 -12.32 24.47 17.43
CA VAL A 214 -13.14 23.26 17.20
C VAL A 214 -13.75 23.30 15.82
N ASP A 215 -14.40 24.41 15.44
CA ASP A 215 -14.99 24.59 14.10
C ASP A 215 -13.91 24.45 13.00
N ALA A 216 -12.72 25.00 13.21
CA ALA A 216 -11.59 24.85 12.28
C ALA A 216 -11.04 23.42 12.24
N LEU A 217 -11.01 22.70 13.36
CA LEU A 217 -10.65 21.29 13.40
C LEU A 217 -11.72 20.44 12.70
N GLU A 218 -13.00 20.67 12.97
CA GLU A 218 -14.11 19.96 12.31
C GLU A 218 -14.09 20.18 10.80
N ALA A 219 -13.86 21.40 10.34
CA ALA A 219 -13.71 21.69 8.91
C ALA A 219 -12.51 20.95 8.30
N ARG A 220 -11.36 20.93 8.98
CA ARG A 220 -10.18 20.17 8.54
C ARG A 220 -10.42 18.67 8.55
N THR A 221 -11.10 18.14 9.55
CA THR A 221 -11.46 16.72 9.64
C THR A 221 -12.41 16.34 8.51
N ALA A 222 -13.44 17.15 8.25
CA ALA A 222 -14.36 16.92 7.14
C ALA A 222 -13.65 16.98 5.78
N GLU A 223 -12.70 17.91 5.60
CA GLU A 223 -11.86 17.97 4.40
C GLU A 223 -10.94 16.76 4.26
N LEU A 224 -10.32 16.29 5.35
CA LEU A 224 -9.50 15.09 5.37
C LEU A 224 -10.34 13.85 5.04
N GLU A 225 -11.48 13.66 5.71
CA GLU A 225 -12.41 12.55 5.46
C GLU A 225 -12.93 12.55 4.02
N ALA A 226 -13.25 13.72 3.46
CA ALA A 226 -13.75 13.83 2.10
C ALA A 226 -12.69 13.54 1.02
N ASN A 227 -11.40 13.74 1.32
CA ASN A 227 -10.29 13.54 0.38
C ASN A 227 -9.46 12.28 0.66
N GLN A 228 -9.81 11.48 1.67
CA GLN A 228 -9.06 10.29 2.03
C GLN A 228 -9.49 9.11 1.14
N PHE A 229 -8.56 8.58 0.35
CA PHE A 229 -8.79 7.33 -0.41
C PHE A 229 -9.12 6.16 0.54
N SER A 230 -8.39 6.06 1.66
CA SER A 230 -8.64 5.14 2.77
C SER A 230 -7.83 5.59 4.01
N THR A 231 -8.32 5.29 5.21
CA THR A 231 -7.60 5.55 6.46
C THR A 231 -6.33 4.73 6.61
N THR A 232 -6.27 3.58 5.96
CA THR A 232 -5.17 2.60 6.05
C THR A 232 -4.40 2.41 4.74
N THR A 233 -5.00 2.77 3.59
CA THR A 233 -4.39 2.58 2.26
C THR A 233 -4.05 3.90 1.61
N LYS A 234 -2.80 4.05 1.17
CA LYS A 234 -2.33 5.16 0.34
C LYS A 234 -2.14 4.69 -1.09
N LEU A 235 -2.78 5.39 -2.03
CA LEU A 235 -2.51 5.24 -3.46
C LEU A 235 -1.31 6.13 -3.84
N ARG A 236 -0.38 5.59 -4.61
CA ARG A 236 0.70 6.34 -5.27
C ARG A 236 0.75 5.94 -6.74
N GLY A 237 0.57 6.92 -7.62
CA GLY A 237 0.63 6.73 -9.07
C GLY A 237 1.96 7.21 -9.64
N GLU A 238 2.48 6.48 -10.62
CA GLU A 238 3.55 6.94 -11.50
C GLU A 238 3.16 6.68 -12.95
N THR A 239 3.37 7.66 -13.81
CA THR A 239 3.22 7.51 -15.26
C THR A 239 4.48 7.99 -15.96
N ILE A 240 5.01 7.17 -16.84
CA ILE A 240 6.16 7.49 -17.67
C ILE A 240 5.69 7.53 -19.12
N PHE A 241 6.15 8.55 -19.86
CA PHE A 241 6.19 8.55 -21.31
C PHE A 241 7.64 8.56 -21.77
N ASN A 242 7.96 7.75 -22.76
CA ASN A 242 9.30 7.65 -23.32
C ASN A 242 9.25 7.93 -24.81
N VAL A 243 10.17 8.77 -25.30
CA VAL A 243 10.54 8.85 -26.72
C VAL A 243 11.99 8.42 -26.80
N ALA A 244 12.30 7.44 -27.63
CA ALA A 244 13.68 7.02 -27.85
C ALA A 244 13.94 6.75 -29.33
N GLY A 245 15.21 6.80 -29.73
CA GLY A 245 15.64 6.41 -31.06
C GLY A 245 17.14 6.29 -31.16
N VAL A 246 17.59 5.45 -32.07
CA VAL A 246 18.99 5.37 -32.51
C VAL A 246 19.30 6.64 -33.32
N LEU A 247 20.39 7.32 -32.97
CA LEU A 247 20.75 8.64 -33.49
C LEU A 247 21.84 8.58 -34.57
N ASP A 248 22.53 7.46 -34.71
CA ASP A 248 23.41 7.18 -35.84
C ASP A 248 22.70 6.40 -36.94
N GLU A 249 23.32 6.39 -38.12
CA GLU A 249 22.85 5.68 -39.30
C GLU A 249 23.35 4.22 -39.35
N ASP A 250 23.98 3.74 -38.29
CA ASP A 250 24.60 2.41 -38.26
C ASP A 250 23.59 1.27 -38.08
N GLU A 251 23.91 0.10 -38.63
CA GLU A 251 23.01 -1.05 -38.70
C GLU A 251 22.94 -1.87 -37.40
N ALA A 252 23.58 -1.43 -36.31
CA ALA A 252 23.58 -2.18 -35.05
C ALA A 252 22.15 -2.42 -34.52
N PHE A 253 21.25 -1.44 -34.69
CA PHE A 253 19.87 -1.49 -34.25
C PHE A 253 18.91 -0.87 -35.28
N ASP A 254 17.66 -1.32 -35.30
CA ASP A 254 16.60 -0.70 -36.11
C ASP A 254 16.38 0.77 -35.70
N SER A 255 16.53 1.68 -36.66
CA SER A 255 16.65 3.13 -36.42
C SER A 255 15.33 3.90 -36.25
N GLN A 256 14.24 3.23 -35.86
CA GLN A 256 12.95 3.90 -35.72
C GLN A 256 12.82 4.63 -34.38
N ILE A 257 12.27 5.84 -34.43
CA ILE A 257 11.89 6.56 -33.22
C ILE A 257 10.64 5.89 -32.64
N THR A 258 10.73 5.49 -31.38
CA THR A 258 9.64 4.84 -30.65
C THR A 258 8.99 5.81 -29.66
N PHE A 259 7.73 5.54 -29.34
CA PHE A 259 7.02 6.20 -28.26
C PHE A 259 6.26 5.16 -27.45
N GLY A 260 6.48 5.15 -26.14
CA GLY A 260 5.81 4.22 -25.24
C GLY A 260 5.48 4.85 -23.90
N TYR A 261 4.75 4.10 -23.08
CA TYR A 261 4.31 4.50 -21.76
C TYR A 261 4.43 3.38 -20.73
N ARG A 262 4.50 3.78 -19.45
CA ARG A 262 4.27 2.93 -18.29
C ARG A 262 3.32 3.62 -17.35
N VAL A 263 2.34 2.91 -16.84
CA VAL A 263 1.51 3.35 -15.71
C VAL A 263 1.66 2.36 -14.57
N ARG A 264 2.02 2.86 -13.39
CA ARG A 264 2.18 2.07 -12.16
C ARG A 264 1.30 2.65 -11.06
N LEU A 265 0.51 1.79 -10.42
CA LEU A 265 -0.38 2.14 -9.32
C LEU A 265 -0.02 1.30 -8.10
N ASN A 266 0.51 1.94 -7.06
CA ASN A 266 0.83 1.28 -5.79
C ASN A 266 -0.26 1.56 -4.77
N PHE A 267 -0.83 0.49 -4.19
CA PHE A 267 -1.71 0.55 -3.02
C PHE A 267 -0.92 0.07 -1.81
N ASP A 268 -0.44 1.00 -1.00
CA ASP A 268 0.30 0.71 0.23
C ASP A 268 -0.67 0.76 1.41
N THR A 269 -1.00 -0.40 1.98
CA THR A 269 -1.92 -0.56 3.12
C THR A 269 -1.16 -0.89 4.40
N SER A 270 -1.48 -0.25 5.51
CA SER A 270 -0.94 -0.56 6.83
C SER A 270 -2.04 -0.96 7.81
N PHE A 271 -1.83 -2.02 8.59
CA PHE A 271 -2.77 -2.52 9.58
C PHE A 271 -2.34 -2.19 11.02
N THR A 272 -1.04 -2.01 11.26
CA THR A 272 -0.47 -1.70 12.59
C THR A 272 0.11 -0.29 12.68
N GLY A 273 0.36 0.36 11.53
CA GLY A 273 1.06 1.65 11.42
C GLY A 273 2.56 1.51 11.13
N GLU A 274 3.13 0.32 11.29
CA GLU A 274 4.55 0.01 11.04
C GLU A 274 4.73 -1.05 9.94
N ASP A 275 3.66 -1.75 9.58
CA ASP A 275 3.61 -2.74 8.51
C ASP A 275 3.15 -2.12 7.17
N ARG A 276 3.42 -2.81 6.07
CA ARG A 276 2.98 -2.43 4.73
C ARG A 276 2.66 -3.65 3.90
N LEU A 277 1.39 -3.78 3.50
CA LEU A 277 0.95 -4.59 2.37
C LEU A 277 0.95 -3.72 1.12
N ARG A 278 1.80 -4.05 0.15
CA ARG A 278 1.83 -3.42 -1.17
C ARG A 278 1.15 -4.32 -2.19
N THR A 279 0.15 -3.76 -2.87
CA THR A 279 -0.42 -4.29 -4.10
C THR A 279 -0.11 -3.31 -5.23
N ARG A 280 0.68 -3.73 -6.21
CA ARG A 280 1.04 -2.89 -7.35
C ARG A 280 0.40 -3.43 -8.61
N PHE A 281 -0.30 -2.55 -9.33
CA PHE A 281 -0.72 -2.80 -10.70
C PHE A 281 0.16 -2.03 -11.68
N GLN A 282 0.48 -2.65 -12.80
CA GLN A 282 1.32 -2.03 -13.83
C GLN A 282 0.81 -2.38 -15.22
N VAL A 283 0.92 -1.42 -16.13
CA VAL A 283 0.78 -1.62 -17.58
C VAL A 283 1.90 -0.88 -18.27
N ARG A 284 2.54 -1.52 -19.25
CA ARG A 284 3.65 -0.97 -20.03
C ARG A 284 3.47 -1.30 -21.51
N ASN A 285 4.07 -0.49 -22.38
CA ASN A 285 4.26 -0.77 -23.80
C ASN A 285 5.59 -0.14 -24.29
N ILE A 286 6.65 -0.30 -23.52
CA ILE A 286 7.96 0.26 -23.82
C ILE A 286 8.87 -0.91 -24.18
N GLU A 287 9.11 -1.07 -25.46
CA GLU A 287 10.05 -2.07 -25.97
C GLU A 287 11.48 -1.56 -25.94
N ASN A 288 12.41 -2.49 -25.77
CA ASN A 288 13.82 -2.23 -26.08
C ASN A 288 14.03 -2.24 -27.59
N PHE A 289 15.12 -1.66 -28.08
CA PHE A 289 15.47 -1.82 -29.49
C PHE A 289 15.85 -3.29 -29.75
N ASP A 290 15.55 -3.79 -30.94
CA ASP A 290 15.92 -5.16 -31.27
C ASP A 290 17.43 -5.33 -31.13
N SER A 291 17.86 -6.45 -30.56
CA SER A 291 19.26 -6.74 -30.23
C SER A 291 19.92 -5.80 -29.20
N ASP A 292 19.20 -4.86 -28.57
CA ASP A 292 19.72 -4.00 -27.49
C ASP A 292 20.11 -4.85 -26.26
N PRO A 293 21.41 -4.99 -25.95
CA PRO A 293 21.88 -5.86 -24.88
C PRO A 293 21.55 -5.34 -23.47
N ILE A 294 21.15 -4.07 -23.34
CA ILE A 294 21.08 -3.38 -22.05
C ILE A 294 19.66 -2.91 -21.76
N GLY A 295 18.90 -2.45 -22.76
CA GLY A 295 17.50 -2.06 -22.60
C GLY A 295 17.24 -0.85 -21.70
N PHE A 296 15.97 -0.47 -21.57
CA PHE A 296 15.51 0.60 -20.69
C PHE A 296 15.05 0.08 -19.34
N SER A 297 15.39 0.81 -18.28
CA SER A 297 15.00 0.52 -16.89
C SER A 297 13.51 0.49 -16.58
N PHE A 298 12.71 0.95 -17.52
CA PHE A 298 11.26 1.04 -17.41
C PHE A 298 10.56 0.34 -18.59
N SER A 299 11.31 -0.49 -19.33
CA SER A 299 10.79 -1.32 -20.42
C SER A 299 9.83 -2.40 -19.92
N GLY A 300 9.14 -3.00 -20.87
CA GLY A 300 8.17 -4.07 -20.71
C GLY A 300 6.94 -3.84 -21.55
N ASP A 301 6.26 -4.93 -21.89
CA ASP A 301 4.98 -4.91 -22.56
C ASP A 301 4.00 -5.80 -21.78
N SER A 302 2.80 -5.27 -21.60
CA SER A 302 1.69 -5.92 -20.91
C SER A 302 0.47 -6.04 -21.84
N ASP A 303 0.65 -5.90 -23.16
CA ASP A 303 -0.43 -5.91 -24.17
C ASP A 303 -1.56 -4.88 -23.86
N GLY A 304 -1.20 -3.78 -23.20
CA GLY A 304 -2.14 -2.76 -22.74
C GLY A 304 -3.05 -3.18 -21.57
N VAL A 305 -2.78 -4.30 -20.91
CA VAL A 305 -3.53 -4.82 -19.76
C VAL A 305 -2.80 -4.48 -18.45
N PHE A 306 -3.55 -4.17 -17.40
CA PHE A 306 -2.98 -4.04 -16.06
C PHE A 306 -2.70 -5.42 -15.47
N GLU A 307 -1.46 -5.64 -15.07
CA GLU A 307 -0.97 -6.84 -14.42
C GLU A 307 -0.72 -6.58 -12.94
N LEU A 308 -0.84 -7.63 -12.12
CA LEU A 308 -0.39 -7.59 -10.74
C LEU A 308 1.14 -7.74 -10.74
N ASP A 309 1.84 -6.61 -10.64
CA ASP A 309 3.30 -6.51 -10.65
C ASP A 309 3.84 -7.02 -9.32
N ASP A 310 3.48 -6.36 -8.20
CA ASP A 310 3.94 -6.73 -6.85
C ASP A 310 2.76 -7.10 -5.95
N LEU A 311 2.93 -8.16 -5.16
CA LEU A 311 2.12 -8.40 -3.97
C LEU A 311 3.03 -8.82 -2.81
N VAL A 312 3.31 -7.88 -1.91
CA VAL A 312 4.27 -8.09 -0.81
C VAL A 312 3.72 -7.55 0.51
N TYR A 313 3.98 -8.28 1.59
CA TYR A 313 3.75 -7.82 2.95
C TYR A 313 5.07 -7.69 3.70
N THR A 314 5.38 -6.47 4.14
CA THR A 314 6.57 -6.16 4.95
C THR A 314 6.15 -5.74 6.35
N PHE A 315 6.79 -6.28 7.37
CA PHE A 315 6.47 -5.97 8.77
C PHE A 315 7.70 -6.06 9.67
N PRO A 316 7.78 -5.23 10.73
CA PRO A 316 8.85 -5.32 11.70
C PRO A 316 8.64 -6.52 12.64
N LEU A 317 9.75 -7.17 13.01
CA LEU A 317 9.83 -8.15 14.07
C LEU A 317 10.75 -7.62 15.19
N GLY A 318 10.17 -6.83 16.10
CA GLY A 318 10.92 -6.06 17.08
C GLY A 318 11.53 -4.80 16.46
N GLU A 319 12.60 -4.27 17.06
CA GLU A 319 13.17 -2.97 16.67
C GLU A 319 14.25 -3.04 15.59
N ARG A 320 14.73 -4.24 15.24
CA ARG A 320 15.95 -4.42 14.43
C ARG A 320 15.81 -5.36 13.25
N VAL A 321 14.63 -5.94 13.06
CA VAL A 321 14.40 -6.92 11.99
C VAL A 321 13.17 -6.49 11.24
N GLU A 322 13.30 -6.31 9.92
CA GLU A 322 12.17 -6.21 9.02
C GLU A 322 12.05 -7.51 8.23
N ILE A 323 10.85 -8.06 8.12
CA ILE A 323 10.55 -9.27 7.34
C ILE A 323 9.72 -8.87 6.13
N ALA A 324 10.03 -9.44 4.98
CA ALA A 324 9.25 -9.32 3.76
C ALA A 324 8.78 -10.71 3.29
N ILE A 325 7.51 -10.82 2.93
CA ILE A 325 6.93 -12.01 2.30
C ILE A 325 6.23 -11.55 1.02
N ALA A 326 6.74 -11.99 -0.11
CA ALA A 326 6.23 -11.66 -1.44
C ALA A 326 5.53 -12.87 -2.07
N ALA A 327 4.35 -12.63 -2.64
CA ALA A 327 3.62 -13.62 -3.42
C ALA A 327 3.98 -13.57 -4.91
N THR A 328 4.42 -12.42 -5.42
CA THR A 328 4.87 -12.22 -6.80
C THR A 328 5.63 -10.89 -6.93
N GLY A 329 6.46 -10.76 -7.98
CA GLY A 329 7.06 -9.50 -8.43
C GLY A 329 8.27 -9.01 -7.67
N PHE A 330 8.73 -9.74 -6.65
CA PHE A 330 9.94 -9.38 -5.92
C PHE A 330 11.15 -10.03 -6.57
N ALA A 331 12.21 -9.28 -6.76
CA ALA A 331 13.53 -9.76 -7.13
C ALA A 331 14.45 -9.84 -5.88
N VAL A 332 15.67 -10.36 -6.04
CA VAL A 332 16.61 -10.50 -4.92
C VAL A 332 17.04 -9.16 -4.32
N ASP A 333 17.21 -8.15 -5.15
CA ASP A 333 17.57 -6.79 -4.77
C ASP A 333 16.44 -6.04 -4.05
N ASP A 334 15.20 -6.51 -4.12
CA ASP A 334 14.11 -5.97 -3.30
C ASP A 334 14.20 -6.37 -1.81
N PHE A 335 15.07 -7.34 -1.47
CA PHE A 335 15.29 -7.80 -0.09
C PHE A 335 16.50 -7.16 0.60
N VAL A 336 17.11 -6.13 0.01
CA VAL A 336 18.25 -5.43 0.61
C VAL A 336 17.86 -4.06 1.15
N ALA A 337 18.57 -3.59 2.18
CA ALA A 337 18.28 -2.30 2.80
C ALA A 337 18.53 -1.12 1.84
N SER A 338 19.52 -1.27 0.95
CA SER A 338 19.85 -0.30 -0.09
C SER A 338 20.70 -0.93 -1.17
N THR A 339 20.50 -0.50 -2.41
CA THR A 339 21.27 -0.85 -3.60
C THR A 339 22.43 0.12 -3.87
N ILE A 340 22.73 1.04 -2.94
CA ILE A 340 23.91 1.95 -2.89
C ILE A 340 24.02 3.00 -4.03
N SER A 341 23.58 2.69 -5.25
CA SER A 341 23.67 3.58 -6.40
C SER A 341 22.61 4.68 -6.28
N PRO A 342 22.98 5.96 -6.35
CA PRO A 342 22.00 7.05 -6.38
C PRO A 342 21.25 7.14 -7.73
N LEU A 343 21.68 6.37 -8.73
CA LEU A 343 21.09 6.33 -10.07
C LEU A 343 20.12 5.15 -10.24
N ASP A 344 19.97 4.31 -9.23
CA ASP A 344 19.09 3.15 -9.24
C ASP A 344 17.62 3.56 -9.02
N SER A 345 16.95 3.87 -10.12
CA SER A 345 15.51 4.07 -10.16
C SER A 345 15.01 4.12 -11.60
N SER A 346 14.02 3.29 -11.92
CA SER A 346 13.39 3.28 -13.25
C SER A 346 12.57 4.52 -13.59
N GLY A 347 12.14 5.29 -12.59
CA GLY A 347 11.33 6.51 -12.79
C GLY A 347 12.08 7.82 -12.58
N GLN A 348 13.16 7.78 -11.80
CA GLN A 348 13.86 8.96 -11.32
C GLN A 348 15.39 8.91 -11.53
N GLY A 349 15.94 7.75 -11.87
CA GLY A 349 17.38 7.53 -12.01
C GLY A 349 17.79 7.38 -13.46
N SER A 350 18.68 6.41 -13.72
CA SER A 350 19.14 6.02 -15.05
C SER A 350 17.99 5.78 -16.04
N LEU A 351 18.27 5.95 -17.32
CA LEU A 351 17.36 5.57 -18.40
C LEU A 351 17.53 4.10 -18.75
N SER A 352 18.77 3.62 -18.88
CA SER A 352 19.06 2.21 -19.13
C SER A 352 19.06 1.35 -17.86
N ASP A 353 18.86 0.04 -18.00
CA ASP A 353 19.04 -0.93 -16.91
C ASP A 353 20.50 -1.01 -16.42
N PHE A 354 21.47 -0.50 -17.20
CA PHE A 354 22.86 -0.41 -16.76
C PHE A 354 23.07 0.48 -15.53
N GLY A 355 22.09 1.34 -15.19
CA GLY A 355 22.13 2.12 -13.94
C GLY A 355 21.94 1.31 -12.66
N PHE A 356 21.38 0.11 -12.78
CA PHE A 356 21.12 -0.79 -11.67
C PHE A 356 22.39 -1.55 -11.32
N PRO A 357 22.66 -1.84 -10.04
CA PRO A 357 23.92 -2.45 -9.65
C PRO A 357 24.14 -3.83 -10.25
N ARG A 358 25.34 -4.01 -10.82
CA ARG A 358 25.68 -5.20 -11.62
C ARG A 358 25.60 -6.53 -10.89
N GLN A 359 25.74 -6.54 -9.57
CA GLN A 359 25.68 -7.77 -8.77
C GLN A 359 24.30 -8.44 -8.75
N TYR A 360 23.26 -7.75 -9.22
CA TYR A 360 21.91 -8.30 -9.33
C TYR A 360 21.54 -8.64 -10.77
N ALA A 361 22.44 -8.49 -11.75
CA ALA A 361 22.07 -8.53 -13.17
C ALA A 361 22.17 -9.92 -13.82
N PHE A 362 22.65 -10.95 -13.11
CA PHE A 362 22.90 -12.27 -13.71
C PHE A 362 21.88 -13.31 -13.23
N ASN A 363 20.98 -13.69 -14.14
CA ASN A 363 19.99 -14.77 -13.97
C ASN A 363 19.25 -14.76 -12.62
N THR A 364 18.95 -13.56 -12.13
CA THR A 364 18.11 -13.38 -10.95
C THR A 364 16.68 -13.26 -11.41
N GLY A 365 15.89 -14.26 -11.04
CA GLY A 365 14.46 -14.26 -11.30
C GLY A 365 13.68 -13.31 -10.39
N SER A 366 12.39 -13.16 -10.67
CA SER A 366 11.43 -12.44 -9.84
C SER A 366 10.19 -13.29 -9.62
N GLY A 367 9.60 -13.24 -8.42
CA GLY A 367 8.47 -14.10 -8.12
C GLY A 367 8.05 -14.09 -6.66
N ALA A 368 7.68 -15.27 -6.15
CA ALA A 368 7.31 -15.42 -4.75
C ALA A 368 8.57 -15.63 -3.90
N GLY A 369 8.61 -15.05 -2.71
CA GLY A 369 9.81 -15.06 -1.91
C GLY A 369 9.62 -14.61 -0.48
N ALA A 370 10.68 -14.74 0.30
CA ALA A 370 10.75 -14.18 1.64
C ALA A 370 12.18 -13.77 1.96
N GLY A 371 12.30 -12.72 2.77
CA GLY A 371 13.58 -12.19 3.19
C GLY A 371 13.49 -11.39 4.48
N ALA A 372 14.65 -10.97 4.95
CA ALA A 372 14.80 -10.20 6.16
C ALA A 372 15.95 -9.19 6.04
N ILE A 373 15.72 -8.01 6.59
CA ILE A 373 16.75 -6.99 6.81
C ILE A 373 17.03 -6.97 8.32
N ILE A 374 18.26 -7.27 8.72
CA ILE A 374 18.68 -7.36 10.13
C ILE A 374 19.64 -6.22 10.43
N GLN A 375 19.18 -5.23 11.19
CA GLN A 375 19.98 -4.11 11.64
C GLN A 375 20.96 -4.52 12.75
N LEU A 376 22.25 -4.62 12.42
CA LEU A 376 23.31 -4.98 13.36
C LEU A 376 23.66 -3.78 14.26
N THR A 377 23.72 -2.60 13.64
CA THR A 377 23.93 -1.28 14.24
C THR A 377 23.12 -0.24 13.45
N ASP A 378 23.00 1.00 13.90
CA ASP A 378 22.21 2.04 13.21
C ASP A 378 22.63 2.30 11.74
N ASN A 379 23.82 1.84 11.35
CA ASN A 379 24.45 2.16 10.07
C ASN A 379 24.98 0.91 9.31
N LEU A 380 24.75 -0.29 9.87
CA LEU A 380 25.16 -1.58 9.28
C LEU A 380 24.03 -2.59 9.38
N SER A 381 23.63 -3.18 8.26
CA SER A 381 22.63 -4.25 8.18
C SER A 381 23.17 -5.49 7.48
N LEU A 382 22.63 -6.64 7.88
CA LEU A 382 22.76 -7.91 7.17
C LEU A 382 21.41 -8.25 6.56
N ASP A 383 21.38 -8.32 5.25
CA ASP A 383 20.18 -8.47 4.46
C ASP A 383 20.21 -9.85 3.78
N GLY A 384 19.06 -10.48 3.63
CA GLY A 384 18.99 -11.76 2.94
C GLY A 384 17.59 -12.09 2.45
N GLY A 385 17.52 -12.80 1.34
CA GLY A 385 16.27 -13.09 0.65
C GLY A 385 16.35 -14.36 -0.18
N TYR A 386 15.18 -14.91 -0.47
CA TYR A 386 14.97 -16.04 -1.35
C TYR A 386 13.77 -15.73 -2.24
N VAL A 387 13.91 -15.94 -3.54
CA VAL A 387 12.85 -15.79 -4.54
C VAL A 387 12.81 -17.01 -5.45
N ALA A 388 11.62 -17.44 -5.84
CA ALA A 388 11.38 -18.47 -6.83
C ALA A 388 10.36 -17.99 -7.87
N ASP A 389 10.64 -18.22 -9.15
CA ASP A 389 9.87 -17.68 -10.28
C ASP A 389 8.58 -18.48 -10.50
N ASP A 390 8.71 -19.81 -10.61
CA ASP A 390 7.60 -20.73 -10.83
C ASP A 390 6.98 -21.26 -9.52
N ALA A 391 6.97 -20.42 -8.47
CA ALA A 391 6.57 -20.84 -7.12
C ALA A 391 5.12 -21.35 -7.02
N ASN A 392 4.24 -20.90 -7.93
CA ASN A 392 2.84 -21.28 -8.00
C ASN A 392 2.59 -22.61 -8.76
N SER A 393 3.57 -23.10 -9.52
CA SER A 393 3.43 -24.30 -10.33
C SER A 393 3.76 -25.56 -9.51
N PRO A 394 2.88 -26.58 -9.51
CA PRO A 394 3.12 -27.86 -8.83
C PRO A 394 3.91 -28.86 -9.70
N ASP A 395 4.32 -28.47 -10.91
CA ASP A 395 4.99 -29.37 -11.85
C ASP A 395 6.41 -29.76 -11.37
N ALA A 396 6.91 -30.88 -11.88
CA ALA A 396 8.27 -31.32 -11.57
C ALA A 396 9.29 -30.36 -12.19
N GLY A 397 10.24 -29.86 -11.39
CA GLY A 397 11.15 -28.79 -11.81
C GLY A 397 10.60 -27.39 -11.59
N SER A 398 9.49 -27.25 -10.86
CA SER A 398 8.87 -25.97 -10.50
C SER A 398 8.56 -25.91 -8.99
N GLY A 399 7.87 -24.84 -8.58
CA GLY A 399 7.46 -24.62 -7.20
C GLY A 399 8.55 -23.99 -6.36
N LEU A 400 8.24 -23.79 -5.08
CA LEU A 400 9.04 -22.92 -4.20
C LEU A 400 10.47 -23.40 -3.94
N PHE A 401 10.79 -24.69 -4.08
CA PHE A 401 12.10 -25.23 -3.71
C PHE A 401 12.68 -26.23 -4.73
N ASN A 402 11.96 -26.47 -5.82
CA ASN A 402 12.31 -27.51 -6.80
C ASN A 402 12.37 -26.95 -8.24
N GLY A 403 12.12 -25.65 -8.42
CA GLY A 403 12.30 -24.94 -9.68
C GLY A 403 13.36 -23.85 -9.62
N PRO A 404 13.39 -22.95 -10.63
CA PRO A 404 14.31 -21.83 -10.66
C PRO A 404 14.16 -20.96 -9.41
N TYR A 405 15.30 -20.62 -8.79
CA TYR A 405 15.32 -19.75 -7.62
C TYR A 405 16.59 -18.94 -7.53
N SER A 406 16.53 -17.83 -6.81
CA SER A 406 17.68 -17.03 -6.43
C SER A 406 17.67 -16.73 -4.93
N ALA A 407 18.84 -16.76 -4.31
CA ALA A 407 19.04 -16.46 -2.90
C ALA A 407 20.16 -15.44 -2.74
N ILE A 408 19.94 -14.44 -1.89
CA ILE A 408 20.86 -13.33 -1.66
C ILE A 408 21.29 -13.22 -0.21
N GLY A 409 22.54 -12.84 0.00
CA GLY A 409 23.03 -12.29 1.25
C GLY A 409 23.83 -11.02 0.97
N GLN A 410 23.51 -9.94 1.66
CA GLN A 410 24.20 -8.66 1.51
C GLN A 410 24.56 -8.05 2.86
N LEU A 411 25.77 -7.52 2.97
CA LEU A 411 26.18 -6.67 4.08
C LEU A 411 26.17 -5.23 3.60
N THR A 412 25.30 -4.40 4.18
CA THR A 412 25.06 -3.01 3.76
C THR A 412 25.56 -2.05 4.83
N TRP A 413 26.45 -1.14 4.48
CA TRP A 413 26.95 -0.05 5.34
C TRP A 413 26.47 1.28 4.77
N LEU A 414 25.66 2.00 5.52
CA LEU A 414 25.21 3.35 5.18
C LEU A 414 25.86 4.36 6.14
N SER A 415 26.31 5.51 5.66
CA SER A 415 26.91 6.54 6.53
C SER A 415 26.75 7.92 5.94
N ASP A 416 27.05 9.01 6.64
CA ASP A 416 26.92 10.34 6.02
C ASP A 416 27.90 10.57 4.85
N ALA A 417 29.08 9.92 4.88
CA ALA A 417 30.15 10.16 3.91
C ALA A 417 30.16 9.17 2.74
N PHE A 418 29.71 7.93 2.96
CA PHE A 418 29.68 6.90 1.94
C PHE A 418 28.63 5.83 2.26
N ASP A 419 28.19 5.15 1.22
CA ASP A 419 27.41 3.93 1.30
C ASP A 419 28.22 2.81 0.62
N ALA A 420 28.15 1.60 1.15
CA ALA A 420 28.85 0.44 0.60
C ALA A 420 28.06 -0.85 0.82
N ALA A 421 28.20 -1.79 -0.11
CA ALA A 421 27.64 -3.13 0.01
C ALA A 421 28.62 -4.19 -0.49
N ILE A 422 28.58 -5.36 0.14
CA ILE A 422 29.17 -6.60 -0.37
C ILE A 422 28.04 -7.61 -0.47
N THR A 423 27.92 -8.25 -1.63
CA THR A 423 26.75 -9.06 -1.99
C THR A 423 27.20 -10.43 -2.46
N TYR A 424 26.45 -11.45 -2.09
CA TYR A 424 26.50 -12.78 -2.66
C TYR A 424 25.11 -13.17 -3.15
N VAL A 425 25.01 -13.63 -4.38
CA VAL A 425 23.78 -14.16 -4.96
C VAL A 425 24.05 -15.57 -5.49
N HIS A 426 23.21 -16.51 -5.10
CA HIS A 426 23.17 -17.85 -5.68
C HIS A 426 21.90 -17.98 -6.50
N SER A 427 22.04 -18.34 -7.77
CA SER A 427 20.92 -18.57 -8.68
C SER A 427 20.99 -19.99 -9.21
N TYR A 428 19.87 -20.70 -9.19
CA TYR A 428 19.72 -22.03 -9.74
C TYR A 428 18.63 -22.01 -10.79
N ASP A 429 18.91 -22.57 -11.96
CA ASP A 429 17.92 -22.70 -13.02
C ASP A 429 18.13 -24.02 -13.78
N PRO A 430 17.14 -24.93 -13.78
CA PRO A 430 17.21 -26.17 -14.55
C PRO A 430 17.33 -25.96 -16.07
N ALA A 431 16.95 -24.79 -16.61
CA ALA A 431 17.00 -24.48 -18.04
C ALA A 431 18.44 -24.36 -18.59
N PHE A 432 19.44 -24.20 -17.73
CA PHE A 432 20.86 -24.13 -18.10
C PHE A 432 21.45 -25.47 -18.63
N GLY A 433 20.66 -26.53 -18.72
CA GLY A 433 20.98 -27.71 -19.54
C GLY A 433 21.76 -28.84 -18.84
N SER A 434 21.93 -28.80 -17.52
CA SER A 434 22.36 -29.96 -16.72
C SER A 434 21.71 -29.99 -15.34
N ASP A 435 21.64 -31.18 -14.71
CA ASP A 435 21.03 -31.41 -13.39
C ASP A 435 21.65 -30.57 -12.23
N ASN A 436 22.70 -29.78 -12.48
CA ASN A 436 23.45 -29.01 -11.47
C ASN A 436 23.76 -27.57 -11.88
N ALA A 437 23.04 -27.01 -12.84
CA ALA A 437 23.41 -25.71 -13.35
C ALA A 437 23.01 -24.57 -12.39
N ALA A 438 24.03 -23.82 -11.97
CA ALA A 438 23.91 -22.80 -10.95
C ALA A 438 24.93 -21.69 -11.19
N ALA A 439 24.59 -20.49 -10.79
CA ALA A 439 25.44 -19.31 -10.86
C ALA A 439 25.69 -18.75 -9.46
N ASN A 440 26.94 -18.45 -9.15
CA ASN A 440 27.33 -17.82 -7.89
C ASN A 440 27.93 -16.45 -8.19
N THR A 441 27.17 -15.40 -7.91
CA THR A 441 27.57 -14.01 -8.14
C THR A 441 28.12 -13.39 -6.86
N TYR A 442 29.29 -12.77 -6.97
CA TYR A 442 29.97 -12.03 -5.92
C TYR A 442 30.09 -10.57 -6.35
N GLY A 443 29.52 -9.69 -5.53
CA GLY A 443 29.36 -8.28 -5.83
C GLY A 443 29.97 -7.37 -4.78
N GLY A 444 30.42 -6.20 -5.21
CA GLY A 444 30.81 -5.13 -4.31
C GLY A 444 30.45 -3.77 -4.90
N GLN A 445 29.96 -2.87 -4.06
CA GLN A 445 29.55 -1.54 -4.48
C GLN A 445 29.90 -0.49 -3.44
N VAL A 446 30.24 0.71 -3.92
CA VAL A 446 30.53 1.87 -3.09
C VAL A 446 29.96 3.14 -3.73
N ASN A 447 29.53 4.09 -2.90
CA ASN A 447 29.16 5.43 -3.31
C ASN A 447 29.67 6.43 -2.27
N PHE A 448 30.47 7.41 -2.68
CA PHE A 448 31.07 8.43 -1.83
C PHE A 448 30.40 9.79 -2.08
N ARG A 449 29.90 10.41 -1.01
CA ARG A 449 29.45 11.81 -0.99
C ARG A 449 30.66 12.71 -0.74
N LEU A 450 31.35 13.10 -1.81
CA LEU A 450 32.60 13.86 -1.72
C LEU A 450 32.40 15.24 -1.11
N ILE A 451 31.40 15.96 -1.65
CA ILE A 451 30.93 17.27 -1.20
C ILE A 451 29.43 17.35 -1.45
N PRO A 452 28.70 18.29 -0.82
CA PRO A 452 27.30 18.51 -1.15
C PRO A 452 27.11 18.72 -2.66
N GLY A 453 26.26 17.91 -3.28
CA GLY A 453 25.97 17.98 -4.70
C GLY A 453 26.91 17.20 -5.63
N ILE A 454 27.88 16.42 -5.11
CA ILE A 454 28.72 15.53 -5.92
C ILE A 454 28.90 14.18 -5.23
N GLU A 455 28.49 13.13 -5.93
CA GLU A 455 28.69 11.74 -5.53
C GLU A 455 29.47 10.97 -6.61
N ILE A 456 30.36 10.09 -6.16
CA ILE A 456 31.11 9.17 -7.02
C ILE A 456 30.96 7.77 -6.50
N GLY A 457 30.59 6.84 -7.37
CA GLY A 457 30.36 5.46 -6.98
C GLY A 457 30.71 4.49 -8.08
N GLY A 458 30.35 3.24 -7.83
CA GLY A 458 30.53 2.16 -8.77
C GLY A 458 30.41 0.80 -8.10
N GLY A 459 30.30 -0.22 -8.93
CA GLY A 459 30.22 -1.60 -8.49
C GLY A 459 30.90 -2.55 -9.46
N ILE A 460 31.23 -3.72 -8.97
CA ILE A 460 31.77 -4.84 -9.74
C ILE A 460 31.04 -6.12 -9.35
N ALA A 461 30.82 -6.99 -10.32
CA ALA A 461 30.27 -8.31 -10.13
C ALA A 461 31.08 -9.35 -10.89
N TYR A 462 31.32 -10.48 -10.23
CA TYR A 462 31.90 -11.70 -10.79
C TYR A 462 30.92 -12.84 -10.56
N THR A 463 30.65 -13.63 -11.59
CA THR A 463 29.75 -14.78 -11.53
C THR A 463 30.47 -16.04 -12.00
N ASP A 464 30.48 -17.06 -11.13
CA ASP A 464 30.96 -18.40 -11.45
C ASP A 464 29.76 -19.27 -11.90
N ILE A 465 29.80 -19.80 -13.13
CA ILE A 465 28.68 -20.51 -13.75
C ILE A 465 29.02 -21.99 -13.88
N ALA A 466 28.37 -22.81 -13.06
CA ALA A 466 28.51 -24.26 -13.07
C ALA A 466 27.45 -24.92 -13.96
N GLY A 467 27.77 -26.12 -14.46
CA GLY A 467 26.83 -26.94 -15.22
C GLY A 467 26.78 -26.63 -16.73
N VAL A 468 27.66 -25.75 -17.20
CA VAL A 468 27.91 -25.46 -18.62
C VAL A 468 29.28 -26.00 -19.07
N PRO A 469 29.46 -26.42 -20.33
CA PRO A 469 30.75 -26.91 -20.81
C PRO A 469 31.86 -25.87 -20.67
N GLY A 470 32.90 -26.20 -19.90
CA GLY A 470 34.10 -25.38 -19.77
C GLY A 470 34.19 -24.50 -18.53
N ASP A 471 33.22 -24.53 -17.61
CA ASP A 471 33.14 -23.66 -16.42
C ASP A 471 33.20 -22.18 -16.84
N ALA A 472 32.06 -21.65 -17.28
CA ALA A 472 31.98 -20.26 -17.74
C ALA A 472 32.02 -19.28 -16.56
N GLU A 473 32.55 -18.10 -16.81
CA GLU A 473 32.54 -17.00 -15.84
C GLU A 473 31.86 -15.78 -16.45
N SER A 474 31.32 -14.88 -15.63
CA SER A 474 30.76 -13.62 -16.10
C SER A 474 31.31 -12.47 -15.27
N TRP A 475 31.58 -11.36 -15.92
CA TRP A 475 32.07 -10.15 -15.28
C TRP A 475 31.22 -8.95 -15.69
N SER A 476 31.10 -7.98 -14.79
CA SER A 476 30.57 -6.67 -15.11
C SER A 476 31.03 -5.64 -14.09
N TYR A 477 31.09 -4.39 -14.52
CA TYR A 477 31.47 -3.29 -13.65
C TYR A 477 30.90 -1.98 -14.17
N GLN A 478 30.58 -1.09 -13.24
CA GLN A 478 30.09 0.24 -13.54
C GLN A 478 30.75 1.27 -12.62
N GLY A 479 31.08 2.42 -13.16
CA GLY A 479 31.38 3.64 -12.41
C GLY A 479 30.25 4.65 -12.58
N THR A 480 29.95 5.40 -11.52
CA THR A 480 28.88 6.40 -11.51
C THR A 480 29.40 7.75 -10.99
N LEU A 481 28.88 8.82 -11.58
CA LEU A 481 28.98 10.19 -11.10
C LEU A 481 27.57 10.75 -11.03
N ALA A 482 27.20 11.28 -9.86
CA ALA A 482 25.90 11.90 -9.65
C ALA A 482 26.08 13.32 -9.13
N PHE A 483 25.29 14.24 -9.67
CA PHE A 483 25.24 15.63 -9.23
C PHE A 483 23.81 15.97 -8.81
N PRO A 484 23.41 15.60 -7.58
CA PRO A 484 22.10 15.95 -7.06
C PRO A 484 21.97 17.47 -6.93
N ASP A 485 20.76 17.97 -7.21
CA ASP A 485 20.38 19.38 -7.19
C ASP A 485 21.16 20.30 -8.15
N LEU A 486 21.82 19.71 -9.16
CA LEU A 486 22.56 20.50 -10.15
C LEU A 486 21.60 21.37 -10.96
N GLY A 487 21.74 22.69 -10.82
CA GLY A 487 20.91 23.69 -11.51
C GLY A 487 19.52 23.88 -10.90
N GLY A 488 19.21 23.27 -9.76
CA GLY A 488 17.95 23.47 -9.03
C GLY A 488 17.59 22.27 -8.15
N GLU A 489 16.83 22.54 -7.08
CA GLU A 489 16.38 21.51 -6.13
C GLU A 489 15.55 20.40 -6.81
N GLY A 490 15.91 19.15 -6.53
CA GLY A 490 15.32 17.95 -7.10
C GLY A 490 15.83 17.56 -8.50
N ASN A 491 16.67 18.38 -9.13
CA ASN A 491 17.34 18.00 -10.38
C ASN A 491 18.43 16.95 -10.13
N LEU A 492 18.79 16.19 -11.15
CA LEU A 492 19.87 15.19 -11.06
C LEU A 492 20.59 15.08 -12.41
N LEU A 493 21.89 15.34 -12.43
CA LEU A 493 22.75 14.91 -13.54
C LEU A 493 23.39 13.59 -13.14
N GLY A 494 23.26 12.57 -13.98
CA GLY A 494 23.92 11.28 -13.83
C GLY A 494 24.82 10.99 -15.02
N ILE A 495 26.00 10.48 -14.75
CA ILE A 495 26.92 9.92 -15.76
C ILE A 495 27.36 8.55 -15.25
N LEU A 496 27.27 7.53 -16.09
CA LEU A 496 27.73 6.20 -15.76
C LEU A 496 28.43 5.56 -16.95
N ALA A 497 29.42 4.72 -16.66
CA ALA A 497 30.19 4.03 -17.68
C ALA A 497 30.72 2.70 -17.17
N GLY A 498 30.90 1.73 -18.06
CA GLY A 498 31.53 0.47 -17.73
C GLY A 498 31.14 -0.65 -18.69
N VAL A 499 31.33 -1.88 -18.23
CA VAL A 499 31.06 -3.08 -19.02
C VAL A 499 29.81 -3.76 -18.46
N PRO A 500 28.75 -3.91 -19.27
CA PRO A 500 27.58 -4.72 -18.95
C PRO A 500 27.95 -6.17 -18.63
N THR A 501 26.96 -6.96 -18.21
CA THR A 501 27.16 -8.39 -17.94
C THR A 501 27.48 -9.09 -19.25
N TYR A 502 28.66 -9.69 -19.34
CA TYR A 502 29.04 -10.58 -20.43
C TYR A 502 29.49 -11.92 -19.87
N THR A 503 29.23 -12.99 -20.64
CA THR A 503 29.63 -14.35 -20.24
C THR A 503 30.86 -14.77 -21.00
N ALA A 504 31.90 -15.11 -20.26
CA ALA A 504 33.13 -15.67 -20.76
C ALA A 504 33.19 -17.20 -20.71
N VAL A 505 33.27 -17.84 -21.88
CA VAL A 505 33.45 -19.29 -22.01
C VAL A 505 34.92 -19.59 -22.34
N PRO A 506 35.58 -20.50 -21.62
CA PRO A 506 36.98 -20.80 -21.92
C PRO A 506 37.19 -21.35 -23.34
N GLY A 507 38.10 -20.72 -24.08
CA GLY A 507 38.46 -21.11 -25.44
C GLY A 507 37.73 -20.35 -26.55
N THR A 508 36.88 -19.39 -26.21
CA THR A 508 36.32 -18.41 -27.15
C THR A 508 37.03 -17.07 -27.01
N ASP A 509 37.25 -16.38 -28.13
CA ASP A 509 37.57 -14.95 -28.11
C ASP A 509 36.27 -14.19 -27.84
N ILE A 510 36.30 -13.24 -26.91
CA ILE A 510 35.11 -12.52 -26.46
C ILE A 510 35.42 -11.05 -26.50
N GLU A 511 34.64 -10.34 -27.29
CA GLU A 511 34.64 -8.88 -27.31
C GLU A 511 33.58 -8.40 -26.33
N THR A 512 33.94 -7.38 -25.55
CA THR A 512 33.10 -6.88 -24.47
C THR A 512 32.57 -5.51 -24.84
N SER A 513 31.25 -5.35 -24.79
CA SER A 513 30.63 -4.06 -24.98
C SER A 513 31.05 -3.07 -23.88
N PHE A 514 31.24 -1.82 -24.24
CA PHE A 514 31.47 -0.74 -23.27
C PHE A 514 30.36 0.31 -23.41
N LEU A 515 29.65 0.59 -22.32
CA LEU A 515 28.56 1.55 -22.30
C LEU A 515 28.97 2.83 -21.58
N VAL A 516 28.48 3.95 -22.09
CA VAL A 516 28.43 5.25 -21.40
C VAL A 516 27.02 5.81 -21.49
N GLU A 517 26.42 6.15 -20.36
CA GLU A 517 25.16 6.90 -20.30
C GLU A 517 25.37 8.23 -19.61
N GLY A 518 24.76 9.28 -20.16
CA GLY A 518 24.59 10.57 -19.51
C GLY A 518 23.15 11.02 -19.59
N PHE A 519 22.56 11.41 -18.45
CA PHE A 519 21.19 11.91 -18.39
C PHE A 519 21.07 13.11 -17.45
N TYR A 520 20.08 13.97 -17.70
CA TYR A 520 19.74 15.08 -16.82
C TYR A 520 18.25 15.10 -16.49
N ARG A 521 17.90 14.76 -15.26
CA ARG A 521 16.55 14.89 -14.74
C ARG A 521 16.28 16.35 -14.35
N TYR A 522 15.46 17.02 -15.14
CA TYR A 522 14.93 18.33 -14.83
C TYR A 522 13.56 18.21 -14.15
N ARG A 523 13.47 18.60 -12.88
CA ARG A 523 12.24 18.64 -12.10
C ARG A 523 11.46 19.90 -12.44
N LEU A 524 10.49 19.77 -13.34
CA LEU A 524 9.65 20.88 -13.80
C LEU A 524 8.70 21.37 -12.71
N THR A 525 8.14 20.43 -11.95
CA THR A 525 7.30 20.68 -10.76
C THR A 525 7.54 19.59 -9.72
N ASP A 526 6.87 19.64 -8.57
CA ASP A 526 6.98 18.58 -7.57
C ASP A 526 6.55 17.20 -8.07
N ASN A 527 5.68 17.16 -9.08
CA ASN A 527 5.00 15.97 -9.60
C ASN A 527 5.40 15.61 -11.04
N ILE A 528 6.24 16.43 -11.70
CA ILE A 528 6.58 16.25 -13.12
C ILE A 528 8.08 16.45 -13.30
N SER A 529 8.76 15.47 -13.88
CA SER A 529 10.15 15.56 -14.30
C SER A 529 10.31 15.17 -15.76
N ILE A 530 11.31 15.78 -16.41
CA ILE A 530 11.70 15.51 -17.80
C ILE A 530 13.18 15.13 -17.77
N THR A 531 13.52 13.97 -18.33
CA THR A 531 14.85 13.38 -18.29
C THR A 531 15.31 13.06 -19.71
N PRO A 532 15.92 14.03 -20.43
CA PRO A 532 16.74 13.71 -21.59
C PRO A 532 17.98 12.91 -21.18
N GLY A 533 18.42 12.01 -22.05
CA GLY A 533 19.71 11.35 -21.94
C GLY A 533 20.19 10.79 -23.26
N VAL A 534 21.47 10.44 -23.26
CA VAL A 534 22.17 9.81 -24.39
C VAL A 534 22.93 8.61 -23.84
N ILE A 535 22.79 7.49 -24.53
CA ILE A 535 23.49 6.25 -24.27
C ILE A 535 24.39 6.00 -25.47
N TRP A 536 25.66 5.75 -25.24
CA TRP A 536 26.61 5.31 -26.26
C TRP A 536 27.10 3.92 -25.89
N ILE A 537 27.12 3.02 -26.85
CA ILE A 537 27.50 1.63 -26.67
C ILE A 537 28.55 1.30 -27.73
N GLU A 538 29.75 0.98 -27.29
CA GLU A 538 30.79 0.36 -28.11
C GLU A 538 30.51 -1.13 -28.22
N ASP A 539 30.56 -1.66 -29.45
CA ASP A 539 30.35 -3.08 -29.76
C ASP A 539 29.10 -3.65 -29.09
N PRO A 540 27.90 -3.15 -29.44
CA PRO A 540 26.66 -3.49 -28.74
C PRO A 540 26.32 -4.99 -28.77
N LEU A 541 26.80 -5.75 -29.76
CA LEU A 541 26.51 -7.18 -29.84
C LEU A 541 27.68 -8.06 -29.36
N GLY A 542 28.83 -7.47 -29.04
CA GLY A 542 30.02 -8.22 -28.62
C GLY A 542 30.63 -9.04 -29.76
N ASP A 543 30.54 -8.53 -31.00
CA ASP A 543 30.87 -9.21 -32.24
C ASP A 543 31.57 -8.33 -33.29
N ASP A 544 32.27 -7.28 -32.83
CA ASP A 544 32.93 -6.25 -33.65
C ASP A 544 31.92 -5.38 -34.42
N THR A 545 30.73 -5.17 -33.83
CA THR A 545 29.74 -4.25 -34.38
C THR A 545 30.14 -2.79 -34.15
N ASP A 546 29.84 -1.93 -35.13
CA ASP A 546 30.09 -0.49 -35.00
C ASP A 546 29.32 0.09 -33.80
N SER A 547 29.93 1.09 -33.15
CA SER A 547 29.34 1.71 -31.96
C SER A 547 28.04 2.42 -32.29
N THR A 548 27.10 2.44 -31.36
CA THR A 548 25.79 3.08 -31.53
C THR A 548 25.48 4.12 -30.47
N ILE A 549 24.65 5.10 -30.82
CA ILE A 549 24.18 6.18 -29.96
C ILE A 549 22.65 6.15 -29.91
N ILE A 550 22.10 5.96 -28.71
CA ILE A 550 20.67 6.03 -28.43
C ILE A 550 20.36 7.34 -27.73
N GLY A 551 19.41 8.09 -28.26
CA GLY A 551 18.80 9.24 -27.61
C GLY A 551 17.49 8.86 -26.96
N ALA A 552 17.28 9.28 -25.71
CA ALA A 552 16.04 9.02 -24.99
C ALA A 552 15.53 10.25 -24.23
N LEU A 553 14.21 10.36 -24.11
CA LEU A 553 13.51 11.39 -23.36
C LEU A 553 12.40 10.75 -22.54
N ARG A 554 12.63 10.63 -21.23
CA ARG A 554 11.64 10.16 -20.27
C ARG A 554 10.93 11.32 -19.59
N THR A 555 9.61 11.36 -19.65
CA THR A 555 8.79 12.28 -18.84
C THR A 555 8.07 11.48 -17.77
N THR A 556 8.27 11.82 -16.50
CA THR A 556 7.68 11.11 -15.35
C THR A 556 6.67 12.02 -14.64
N PHE A 557 5.47 11.49 -14.39
CA PHE A 557 4.40 12.09 -13.60
C PHE A 557 4.21 11.27 -12.33
N THR A 558 4.16 11.91 -11.16
CA THR A 558 3.91 11.26 -9.87
C THR A 558 2.73 11.92 -9.17
N PHE A 559 1.80 11.14 -8.61
CA PHE A 559 0.60 11.66 -7.97
C PHE A 559 0.07 10.80 -6.82
#